data_AF-A0AAV6L261-F1
#
_entry.id   AF-A0AAV6L261-F1
#
_cell.length_a   1.000
_cell.length_b   1.000
_cell.length_c   1.000
_cell.angle_alpha   90.00
_cell.angle_beta   90.00
_cell.angle_gamma   90.00
#
_symmetry.space_group_name_H-M   'P 1'
#
loop_
_entity.id
_entity.type
_entity.pdbx_description
1 polymer ?
#
loop_
_entity_poly.entity_id
_entity_poly.type
_entity_poly.pdbx_seq_one_letter_code
_entity_poly.pdbx_strand_id
1 'polypeptide(L)'
;MKGGKFVAVGFSGILVVAVVIGVVAVQKSSSSGDSNKGDVLSTTSKSVSAICSPTDHQQACVDSLSAVANNQSATPKDFLQAALQYTVSAVKVALSNTTAIGNAANDPLNKMAVEDCKELLQYAIDELQASFSMVGDSSLHTMNDREAELLNWLSAVYSYQQTCVDGFTQADLQKAMSDGLLNATRLTENALSIVSSISQILAAFNIPLINTTSITNASSQQRRLLEAYDETAGGTDQYPTWLSAADRKLLARASPSSNIRPNAVVAKDGSGQFRTIAAALAAYPKNLQGRYVIYVKAGIYDEYITVEKNQVNVFMYGDGPRKTMVTGRKSNAGGVSTFKTASFS
;
A
#
# COMPACT_ATOMS: atom_id res chain seq x y z
N MET A 1 -47.68 -35.88 42.38
CA MET A 1 -46.26 -35.60 42.65
C MET A 1 -45.57 -35.25 41.33
N LYS A 2 -45.01 -34.03 41.26
CA LYS A 2 -43.91 -33.50 40.41
C LYS A 2 -43.94 -33.86 38.91
N GLY A 3 -44.18 -32.96 37.95
CA GLY A 3 -44.01 -31.51 37.92
C GLY A 3 -42.56 -31.12 37.65
N GLY A 4 -42.17 -31.04 36.37
CA GLY A 4 -40.86 -30.55 35.92
C GLY A 4 -41.03 -29.57 34.76
N LYS A 5 -40.85 -28.27 35.06
CA LYS A 5 -40.82 -27.16 34.12
C LYS A 5 -39.38 -27.02 33.60
N PHE A 6 -39.17 -26.89 32.29
CA PHE A 6 -37.93 -26.34 31.77
C PHE A 6 -38.20 -24.98 31.11
N VAL A 7 -37.45 -24.02 31.63
CA VAL A 7 -37.53 -22.59 31.40
C VAL A 7 -36.82 -22.25 30.10
N ALA A 8 -37.48 -21.45 29.28
CA ALA A 8 -36.89 -20.74 28.16
C ALA A 8 -35.87 -19.72 28.70
N VAL A 9 -34.63 -19.80 28.22
CA VAL A 9 -33.67 -18.69 28.30
C VAL A 9 -33.29 -18.36 26.87
N GLY A 10 -33.79 -17.22 26.41
CA GLY A 10 -33.39 -16.64 25.14
C GLY A 10 -31.97 -16.08 25.21
N PHE A 11 -31.26 -16.16 24.10
CA PHE A 11 -30.32 -15.12 23.72
C PHE A 11 -30.66 -14.66 22.31
N SER A 12 -31.28 -13.48 22.30
CA SER A 12 -31.42 -12.58 21.17
C SER A 12 -30.03 -12.04 20.78
N GLY A 13 -29.77 -11.94 19.48
CA GLY A 13 -28.53 -11.42 18.92
C GLY A 13 -28.57 -11.43 17.40
N ILE A 14 -29.54 -10.72 16.83
CA ILE A 14 -29.63 -10.41 15.39
C ILE A 14 -28.56 -9.35 15.05
N LEU A 15 -27.94 -9.47 13.86
CA LEU A 15 -27.75 -8.43 12.83
C LEU A 15 -26.39 -8.59 12.13
N VAL A 16 -26.41 -9.25 10.95
CA VAL A 16 -26.49 -8.60 9.62
C VAL A 16 -25.17 -7.91 9.25
N VAL A 17 -24.30 -8.66 8.59
CA VAL A 17 -23.26 -8.08 7.73
C VAL A 17 -23.96 -7.69 6.43
N ALA A 18 -24.37 -6.44 6.33
CA ALA A 18 -24.89 -5.87 5.10
C ALA A 18 -23.72 -5.74 4.10
N VAL A 19 -23.71 -6.59 3.10
CA VAL A 19 -22.86 -6.47 1.92
C VAL A 19 -23.35 -5.25 1.13
N VAL A 20 -22.62 -4.14 1.20
CA VAL A 20 -22.87 -2.98 0.36
C VAL A 20 -22.19 -3.21 -0.99
N ILE A 21 -22.92 -3.79 -1.94
CA ILE A 21 -22.60 -3.70 -3.37
C ILE A 21 -23.64 -2.77 -3.98
N GLY A 22 -23.29 -1.48 -4.07
CA GLY A 22 -24.05 -0.51 -4.85
C GLY A 22 -23.53 -0.48 -6.28
N VAL A 23 -24.27 -1.11 -7.20
CA VAL A 23 -24.08 -0.93 -8.64
C VAL A 23 -24.49 0.50 -8.99
N VAL A 24 -23.57 1.30 -9.53
CA VAL A 24 -23.85 2.66 -9.99
C VAL A 24 -24.64 2.58 -11.30
N ALA A 25 -25.96 2.65 -11.21
CA ALA A 25 -26.80 3.00 -12.35
C ALA A 25 -26.90 4.54 -12.41
N VAL A 26 -26.33 5.14 -13.44
CA VAL A 26 -26.50 6.56 -13.76
C VAL A 26 -27.94 6.78 -14.20
N GLN A 27 -28.74 7.49 -13.41
CA GLN A 27 -30.03 7.99 -13.87
C GLN A 27 -30.15 9.49 -13.58
N LYS A 28 -30.27 10.25 -14.67
CA LYS A 28 -30.48 11.68 -14.70
C LYS A 28 -31.97 11.95 -14.54
N SER A 29 -32.38 12.67 -13.50
CA SER A 29 -33.70 13.32 -13.46
C SER A 29 -33.74 14.48 -12.48
N SER A 30 -34.13 15.63 -13.03
CA SER A 30 -34.41 16.91 -12.41
C SER A 30 -35.72 16.91 -11.62
N SER A 31 -35.81 17.82 -10.63
CA SER A 31 -37.00 18.51 -10.10
C SER A 31 -37.26 18.32 -8.59
N SER A 32 -36.85 19.34 -7.83
CA SER A 32 -37.62 20.15 -6.87
C SER A 32 -38.67 19.49 -5.95
N GLY A 33 -38.46 19.65 -4.64
CA GLY A 33 -39.48 19.45 -3.60
C GLY A 33 -38.87 19.49 -2.20
N ASP A 34 -39.00 20.63 -1.52
CA ASP A 34 -38.52 20.96 -0.17
C ASP A 34 -39.34 20.26 0.92
N SER A 35 -38.68 19.82 2.01
CA SER A 35 -39.22 19.69 3.39
C SER A 35 -38.16 19.18 4.38
N ASN A 36 -37.75 20.08 5.29
CA ASN A 36 -37.23 19.85 6.65
C ASN A 36 -36.13 18.78 6.86
N LYS A 37 -34.89 19.15 6.55
CA LYS A 37 -33.67 18.32 6.72
C LYS A 37 -32.54 19.12 7.39
N GLY A 38 -32.87 19.92 8.41
CA GLY A 38 -32.03 21.03 8.88
C GLY A 38 -30.77 20.67 9.69
N ASP A 39 -30.72 19.51 10.36
CA ASP A 39 -29.60 19.22 11.29
C ASP A 39 -28.76 17.99 10.86
N VAL A 40 -29.41 16.99 10.26
CA VAL A 40 -28.76 15.77 9.75
C VAL A 40 -27.89 16.04 8.52
N LEU A 41 -28.25 17.02 7.67
CA LEU A 41 -27.44 17.37 6.50
C LEU A 41 -26.17 18.15 6.86
N SER A 42 -26.19 18.88 7.97
CA SER A 42 -25.09 19.79 8.36
C SER A 42 -23.88 19.01 8.90
N THR A 43 -24.09 18.02 9.75
CA THR A 43 -22.99 17.23 10.36
C THR A 43 -22.35 16.29 9.34
N THR A 44 -23.16 15.63 8.53
CA THR A 44 -22.75 14.83 7.38
C THR A 44 -21.89 15.62 6.39
N SER A 45 -22.23 16.89 6.11
CA SER A 45 -21.42 17.75 5.26
C SER A 45 -20.08 18.16 5.88
N LYS A 46 -20.00 18.31 7.22
CA LYS A 46 -18.77 18.72 7.92
C LYS A 46 -17.71 17.62 7.92
N SER A 47 -18.11 16.37 8.19
CA SER A 47 -17.20 15.22 8.17
C SER A 47 -16.60 14.99 6.78
N VAL A 48 -17.43 14.98 5.73
CA VAL A 48 -16.95 14.85 4.35
C VAL A 48 -16.09 16.04 3.94
N SER A 49 -16.49 17.26 4.31
CA SER A 49 -15.69 18.46 4.02
C SER A 49 -14.31 18.41 4.68
N ALA A 50 -14.21 17.94 5.93
CA ALA A 50 -12.92 17.83 6.62
C ALA A 50 -11.99 16.78 5.99
N ILE A 51 -12.56 15.69 5.48
CA ILE A 51 -11.80 14.60 4.85
C ILE A 51 -11.39 14.95 3.42
N CYS A 52 -12.27 15.62 2.67
CA CYS A 52 -12.03 15.94 1.26
C CYS A 52 -11.32 17.28 1.03
N SER A 53 -11.27 18.18 2.02
CA SER A 53 -10.56 19.46 1.88
C SER A 53 -9.07 19.35 1.52
N PRO A 54 -8.27 18.39 2.04
CA PRO A 54 -6.87 18.26 1.64
C PRO A 54 -6.66 17.59 0.26
N THR A 55 -7.74 17.18 -0.42
CA THR A 55 -7.64 16.40 -1.67
C THR A 55 -7.68 17.29 -2.91
N ASP A 56 -6.89 16.94 -3.93
CA ASP A 56 -6.88 17.66 -5.21
C ASP A 56 -8.14 17.36 -6.05
N HIS A 57 -8.72 16.16 -5.91
CA HIS A 57 -9.96 15.77 -6.61
C HIS A 57 -11.16 15.76 -5.67
N GLN A 58 -11.48 16.94 -5.14
CA GLN A 58 -12.52 17.15 -4.13
C GLN A 58 -13.87 16.52 -4.50
N GLN A 59 -14.33 16.71 -5.75
CA GLN A 59 -15.62 16.16 -6.19
C GLN A 59 -15.61 14.62 -6.17
N ALA A 60 -14.54 14.00 -6.68
CA ALA A 60 -14.41 12.54 -6.66
C ALA A 60 -14.34 12.01 -5.21
N CYS A 61 -13.70 12.75 -4.30
CA CYS A 61 -13.68 12.42 -2.88
C CYS A 61 -15.10 12.44 -2.29
N VAL A 62 -15.82 13.56 -2.46
CA VAL A 62 -17.19 13.75 -1.94
C VAL A 62 -18.12 12.68 -2.48
N ASP A 63 -18.08 12.40 -3.78
CA ASP A 63 -18.93 11.41 -4.43
C ASP A 63 -18.68 10.02 -3.85
N SER A 64 -17.40 9.64 -3.67
CA SER A 64 -17.02 8.34 -3.09
C SER A 64 -17.44 8.19 -1.62
N LEU A 65 -17.47 9.27 -0.84
CA LEU A 65 -17.79 9.19 0.59
C LEU A 65 -19.26 9.43 0.92
N SER A 66 -20.06 9.86 -0.05
CA SER A 66 -21.47 10.22 0.11
C SER A 66 -22.33 9.14 0.80
N ALA A 67 -22.08 7.86 0.48
CA ALA A 67 -22.81 6.75 1.09
C ALA A 67 -22.53 6.61 2.60
N VAL A 68 -21.27 6.75 3.01
CA VAL A 68 -20.86 6.72 4.43
C VAL A 68 -21.36 7.96 5.17
N ALA A 69 -21.38 9.09 4.47
CA ALA A 69 -21.81 10.36 5.00
C ALA A 69 -23.25 10.31 5.55
N ASN A 70 -24.12 9.48 4.97
CA ASN A 70 -25.50 9.29 5.45
C ASN A 70 -25.60 8.59 6.83
N ASN A 71 -24.51 7.97 7.30
CA ASN A 71 -24.44 7.38 8.63
C ASN A 71 -23.89 8.39 9.64
N GLN A 72 -24.74 8.86 10.55
CA GLN A 72 -24.35 9.84 11.58
C GLN A 72 -23.34 9.30 12.61
N SER A 73 -23.19 7.97 12.71
CA SER A 73 -22.22 7.33 13.59
C SER A 73 -20.91 6.98 12.89
N ALA A 74 -20.73 7.41 11.64
CA ALA A 74 -19.51 7.15 10.88
C ALA A 74 -18.29 7.83 11.54
N THR A 75 -17.26 7.04 11.78
CA THR A 75 -15.98 7.45 12.33
C THR A 75 -14.99 7.77 11.20
N PRO A 76 -13.88 8.49 11.47
CA PRO A 76 -12.81 8.71 10.48
C PRO A 76 -12.29 7.41 9.86
N LYS A 77 -12.27 6.33 10.64
CA LYS A 77 -11.91 5.00 10.17
C LYS A 77 -12.88 4.48 9.11
N ASP A 78 -14.19 4.65 9.32
CA ASP A 78 -15.20 4.22 8.35
C ASP A 78 -15.05 4.97 7.02
N PHE A 79 -14.76 6.27 7.08
CA PHE A 79 -14.50 7.07 5.88
C PHE A 79 -13.21 6.63 5.18
N LEU A 80 -12.13 6.35 5.90
CA LEU A 80 -10.88 5.89 5.28
C LEU A 80 -11.03 4.48 4.68
N GLN A 81 -11.70 3.56 5.37
CA GLN A 81 -12.00 2.24 4.82
C GLN A 81 -12.85 2.35 3.56
N ALA A 82 -13.84 3.25 3.54
CA ALA A 82 -14.64 3.49 2.36
C ALA A 82 -13.81 4.09 1.22
N ALA A 83 -12.98 5.10 1.47
CA ALA A 83 -12.08 5.67 0.45
C ALA A 83 -11.24 4.57 -0.21
N LEU A 84 -10.59 3.72 0.60
CA LEU A 84 -9.79 2.59 0.13
C LEU A 84 -10.64 1.58 -0.68
N GLN A 85 -11.84 1.25 -0.21
CA GLN A 85 -12.72 0.30 -0.87
C GLN A 85 -13.29 0.82 -2.20
N TYR A 86 -13.59 2.12 -2.30
CA TYR A 86 -13.97 2.76 -3.56
C TYR A 86 -12.79 2.78 -4.54
N THR A 87 -11.58 3.03 -4.06
CA THR A 87 -10.37 2.93 -4.88
C THR A 87 -10.16 1.50 -5.40
N VAL A 88 -10.31 0.46 -4.55
CA VAL A 88 -10.27 -0.96 -4.99
C VAL A 88 -11.27 -1.21 -6.11
N SER A 89 -12.49 -0.71 -5.95
CA SER A 89 -13.57 -0.90 -6.92
C SER A 89 -13.23 -0.23 -8.26
N ALA A 90 -12.70 1.00 -8.23
CA ALA A 90 -12.26 1.71 -9.43
C ALA A 90 -11.09 1.01 -10.13
N VAL A 91 -10.09 0.51 -9.39
CA VAL A 91 -8.97 -0.25 -9.96
C VAL A 91 -9.47 -1.56 -10.58
N LYS A 92 -10.43 -2.26 -9.97
CA LYS A 92 -11.05 -3.47 -10.55
C LYS A 92 -11.78 -3.19 -11.85
N VAL A 93 -12.48 -2.06 -11.94
CA VAL A 93 -13.12 -1.62 -13.19
C VAL A 93 -12.06 -1.36 -14.25
N ALA A 94 -11.00 -0.63 -13.92
CA ALA A 94 -9.88 -0.38 -14.83
C ALA A 94 -9.23 -1.70 -15.30
N LEU A 95 -8.98 -2.64 -14.38
CA LEU A 95 -8.47 -3.97 -14.67
C LEU A 95 -9.36 -4.71 -15.67
N SER A 96 -10.69 -4.67 -15.51
CA SER A 96 -11.61 -5.30 -16.47
C SER A 96 -11.54 -4.66 -17.86
N ASN A 97 -11.34 -3.33 -17.93
CA ASN A 97 -11.21 -2.59 -19.18
C ASN A 97 -9.90 -2.89 -19.91
N THR A 98 -8.83 -3.27 -19.20
CA THR A 98 -7.54 -3.62 -19.83
C THR A 98 -7.68 -4.69 -20.90
N THR A 99 -8.59 -5.65 -20.71
CA THR A 99 -8.83 -6.73 -21.67
C THR A 99 -9.48 -6.20 -22.95
N ALA A 100 -10.45 -5.27 -22.82
CA ALA A 100 -11.09 -4.64 -23.98
C ALA A 100 -10.08 -3.79 -24.77
N ILE A 101 -9.22 -3.04 -24.08
CA ILE A 101 -8.16 -2.25 -24.70
C ILE A 101 -7.14 -3.17 -25.38
N GLY A 102 -6.78 -4.28 -24.75
CA GLY A 102 -5.83 -5.25 -25.29
C GLY A 102 -6.30 -5.98 -26.55
N ASN A 103 -7.61 -6.11 -26.76
CA ASN A 103 -8.14 -6.66 -28.02
C ASN A 103 -7.86 -5.77 -29.24
N ALA A 104 -7.62 -4.46 -29.02
CA ALA A 104 -7.20 -3.55 -30.08
C ALA A 104 -5.67 -3.59 -30.33
N ALA A 105 -4.89 -4.19 -29.41
CA ALA A 105 -3.45 -4.30 -29.53
C ALA A 105 -3.06 -5.40 -30.53
N ASN A 106 -2.45 -4.99 -31.64
CA ASN A 106 -2.07 -5.90 -32.72
C ASN A 106 -0.59 -6.30 -32.70
N ASP A 107 0.28 -5.48 -32.10
CA ASP A 107 1.71 -5.77 -31.99
C ASP A 107 2.07 -6.54 -30.70
N PRO A 108 3.15 -7.33 -30.73
CA PRO A 108 3.56 -8.14 -29.57
C PRO A 108 3.90 -7.31 -28.32
N LEU A 109 4.47 -6.11 -28.47
CA LEU A 109 4.89 -5.28 -27.34
C LEU A 109 3.68 -4.75 -26.56
N ASN A 110 2.67 -4.22 -27.25
CA ASN A 110 1.45 -3.77 -26.58
C ASN A 110 0.63 -4.94 -26.01
N LYS A 111 0.69 -6.14 -26.60
CA LYS A 111 0.11 -7.34 -25.97
C LYS A 111 0.80 -7.70 -24.65
N MET A 112 2.13 -7.62 -24.59
CA MET A 112 2.85 -7.79 -23.32
C MET A 112 2.54 -6.67 -22.33
N ALA A 113 2.44 -5.42 -22.79
CA ALA A 113 2.05 -4.29 -21.95
C ALA A 113 0.66 -4.45 -21.31
N VAL A 114 -0.29 -5.07 -22.04
CA VAL A 114 -1.61 -5.41 -21.48
C VAL A 114 -1.49 -6.43 -20.35
N GLU A 115 -0.70 -7.49 -20.53
CA GLU A 115 -0.51 -8.50 -19.48
C GLU A 115 0.25 -7.92 -18.28
N ASP A 116 1.27 -7.09 -18.51
CA ASP A 116 1.97 -6.37 -17.46
C ASP A 116 1.02 -5.43 -16.71
N CYS A 117 0.15 -4.71 -17.42
CA CYS A 117 -0.83 -3.84 -16.80
C CYS A 117 -1.81 -4.62 -15.91
N LYS A 118 -2.27 -5.80 -16.35
CA LYS A 118 -3.12 -6.67 -15.52
C LYS A 118 -2.42 -7.06 -14.22
N GLU A 119 -1.15 -7.44 -14.31
CA GLU A 119 -0.32 -7.79 -13.15
C GLU A 119 -0.15 -6.59 -12.20
N LEU A 120 0.21 -5.43 -12.74
CA LEU A 120 0.38 -4.18 -11.98
C LEU A 120 -0.91 -3.75 -11.27
N LEU A 121 -2.06 -3.81 -11.96
CA LEU A 121 -3.34 -3.47 -11.36
C LEU A 121 -3.80 -4.50 -10.31
N GLN A 122 -3.37 -5.76 -10.43
CA GLN A 122 -3.59 -6.75 -9.37
C GLN A 122 -2.73 -6.44 -8.14
N TYR A 123 -1.46 -6.06 -8.32
CA TYR A 123 -0.64 -5.56 -7.19
C TYR A 123 -1.28 -4.32 -6.54
N ALA A 124 -1.80 -3.38 -7.33
CA ALA A 124 -2.53 -2.24 -6.80
C ALA A 124 -3.75 -2.65 -5.96
N ILE A 125 -4.55 -3.62 -6.40
CA ILE A 125 -5.69 -4.12 -5.62
C ILE A 125 -5.21 -4.73 -4.30
N ASP A 126 -4.15 -5.52 -4.35
CA ASP A 126 -3.60 -6.20 -3.19
C ASP A 126 -3.08 -5.21 -2.12
N GLU A 127 -2.35 -4.17 -2.53
CA GLU A 127 -1.84 -3.12 -1.63
C GLU A 127 -2.98 -2.27 -1.03
N LEU A 128 -4.03 -1.99 -1.81
CA LEU A 128 -5.23 -1.33 -1.30
C LEU A 128 -5.98 -2.20 -0.30
N GLN A 129 -6.04 -3.52 -0.52
CA GLN A 129 -6.66 -4.45 0.43
C GLN A 129 -5.84 -4.56 1.71
N ALA A 130 -4.51 -4.60 1.63
CA ALA A 130 -3.63 -4.56 2.79
C ALA A 130 -3.84 -3.26 3.59
N SER A 131 -3.93 -2.12 2.90
CA SER A 131 -4.26 -0.82 3.50
C SER A 131 -5.63 -0.86 4.20
N PHE A 132 -6.65 -1.40 3.55
CA PHE A 132 -7.99 -1.52 4.11
C PHE A 132 -8.01 -2.37 5.38
N SER A 133 -7.36 -3.53 5.35
CA SER A 133 -7.23 -4.43 6.51
C SER A 133 -6.47 -3.76 7.65
N MET A 134 -5.37 -3.07 7.36
CA MET A 134 -4.60 -2.34 8.37
C MET A 134 -5.46 -1.28 9.07
N VAL A 135 -6.21 -0.47 8.31
CA VAL A 135 -7.13 0.52 8.87
C VAL A 135 -8.20 -0.17 9.72
N GLY A 136 -8.75 -1.29 9.23
CA GLY A 136 -9.73 -2.13 9.93
C GLY A 136 -9.25 -2.72 11.25
N ASP A 137 -7.98 -3.09 11.36
CA ASP A 137 -7.40 -3.70 12.57
C ASP A 137 -6.82 -2.66 13.55
N SER A 138 -6.72 -1.40 13.14
CA SER A 138 -6.10 -0.34 13.95
C SER A 138 -7.09 0.30 14.92
N SER A 139 -6.57 0.70 16.09
CA SER A 139 -7.19 1.73 16.93
C SER A 139 -6.99 3.11 16.27
N LEU A 140 -8.02 3.96 16.34
CA LEU A 140 -7.98 5.32 15.79
C LEU A 140 -6.78 6.13 16.33
N HIS A 141 -6.40 5.91 17.59
CA HIS A 141 -5.29 6.63 18.23
C HIS A 141 -3.90 6.22 17.73
N THR A 142 -3.76 5.05 17.10
CA THR A 142 -2.49 4.53 16.56
C THR A 142 -2.42 4.65 15.05
N MET A 143 -3.39 5.31 14.40
CA MET A 143 -3.40 5.44 12.95
C MET A 143 -2.27 6.33 12.43
N ASN A 144 -1.91 7.36 13.19
CA ASN A 144 -0.77 8.24 12.86
C ASN A 144 0.56 7.45 12.84
N ASP A 145 0.71 6.46 13.73
CA ASP A 145 1.91 5.60 13.75
C ASP A 145 2.01 4.68 12.53
N ARG A 146 0.89 4.50 11.81
CA ARG A 146 0.78 3.64 10.61
C ARG A 146 0.74 4.44 9.31
N GLU A 147 0.81 5.76 9.40
CA GLU A 147 0.74 6.67 8.26
C GLU A 147 1.80 6.32 7.20
N ALA A 148 3.06 6.14 7.61
CA ALA A 148 4.15 5.85 6.69
C ALA A 148 3.93 4.55 5.89
N GLU A 149 3.38 3.51 6.51
CA GLU A 149 3.11 2.23 5.85
C GLU A 149 1.92 2.36 4.87
N LEU A 150 0.86 3.07 5.27
CA LEU A 150 -0.26 3.37 4.38
C LEU A 150 0.16 4.22 3.18
N LEU A 151 1.00 5.23 3.40
CA LEU A 151 1.56 6.06 2.33
C LEU A 151 2.45 5.24 1.40
N ASN A 152 3.23 4.30 1.93
CA ASN A 152 4.06 3.39 1.13
C ASN A 152 3.18 2.55 0.18
N TRP A 153 2.16 1.87 0.70
CA TRP A 153 1.25 1.06 -0.11
C TRP A 153 0.47 1.89 -1.13
N LEU A 154 -0.08 3.04 -0.73
CA LEU A 154 -0.82 3.89 -1.65
C LEU A 154 0.07 4.54 -2.72
N SER A 155 1.34 4.84 -2.41
CA SER A 155 2.30 5.32 -3.40
C SER A 155 2.68 4.22 -4.39
N ALA A 156 2.78 2.96 -3.92
CA ALA A 156 2.96 1.81 -4.80
C ALA A 156 1.77 1.64 -5.74
N VAL A 157 0.54 1.74 -5.24
CA VAL A 157 -0.70 1.71 -6.05
C VAL A 157 -0.65 2.74 -7.17
N TYR A 158 -0.32 3.99 -6.85
CA TYR A 158 -0.18 5.05 -7.85
C TYR A 158 0.89 4.71 -8.90
N SER A 159 2.04 4.24 -8.44
CA SER A 159 3.16 3.86 -9.31
C SER A 159 2.79 2.71 -10.25
N TYR A 160 2.02 1.72 -9.78
CA TYR A 160 1.54 0.62 -10.61
C TYR A 160 0.57 1.08 -11.70
N GLN A 161 -0.34 2.01 -11.37
CA GLN A 161 -1.26 2.59 -12.36
C GLN A 161 -0.49 3.37 -13.44
N GLN A 162 0.48 4.20 -13.05
CA GLN A 162 1.31 4.95 -13.99
C GLN A 162 2.19 4.01 -14.83
N THR A 163 2.83 3.02 -14.22
CA THR A 163 3.66 2.03 -14.92
C THR A 163 2.84 1.23 -15.94
N CYS A 164 1.57 0.94 -15.63
CA CYS A 164 0.66 0.32 -16.60
C CYS A 164 0.49 1.21 -17.84
N VAL A 165 0.22 2.51 -17.66
CA VAL A 165 0.05 3.46 -18.77
C VAL A 165 1.35 3.63 -19.56
N ASP A 166 2.49 3.75 -18.88
CA ASP A 166 3.81 3.91 -19.48
C ASP A 166 4.27 2.67 -20.27
N GLY A 167 3.67 1.50 -20.00
CA GLY A 167 3.96 0.27 -20.73
C GLY A 167 3.52 0.30 -22.20
N PHE A 168 2.56 1.15 -22.54
CA PHE A 168 2.01 1.25 -23.90
C PHE A 168 2.86 2.17 -24.77
N THR A 169 3.22 1.68 -25.96
CA THR A 169 4.02 2.44 -26.94
C THR A 169 3.18 3.14 -27.99
N GLN A 170 1.95 2.65 -28.23
CA GLN A 170 1.01 3.27 -29.16
C GLN A 170 0.18 4.34 -28.43
N ALA A 171 0.20 5.57 -28.96
CA ALA A 171 -0.46 6.71 -28.35
C ALA A 171 -1.97 6.50 -28.09
N ASP A 172 -2.69 5.87 -29.03
CA ASP A 172 -4.13 5.62 -28.89
C ASP A 172 -4.43 4.64 -27.75
N LEU A 173 -3.65 3.56 -27.61
CA LEU A 173 -3.80 2.59 -26.53
C LEU A 173 -3.38 3.17 -25.19
N GLN A 174 -2.27 3.92 -25.15
CA GLN A 174 -1.83 4.63 -23.96
C GLN A 174 -2.90 5.60 -23.47
N LYS A 175 -3.48 6.40 -24.37
CA LYS A 175 -4.58 7.31 -24.04
C LYS A 175 -5.82 6.56 -23.56
N ALA A 176 -6.23 5.50 -24.25
CA ALA A 176 -7.36 4.69 -23.82
C ALA A 176 -7.15 4.08 -22.43
N MET A 177 -5.92 3.65 -22.11
CA MET A 177 -5.57 3.14 -20.80
C MET A 177 -5.58 4.23 -19.73
N SER A 178 -4.97 5.38 -20.02
CA SER A 178 -4.97 6.55 -19.14
C SER A 178 -6.40 7.01 -18.81
N ASP A 179 -7.26 7.13 -19.83
CA ASP A 179 -8.68 7.48 -19.67
C ASP A 179 -9.42 6.41 -18.84
N GLY A 180 -9.13 5.13 -19.07
CA GLY A 180 -9.71 4.00 -18.33
C GLY A 180 -9.27 3.95 -16.86
N LEU A 181 -8.09 4.47 -16.53
CA LEU A 181 -7.53 4.53 -15.18
C LEU A 181 -7.83 5.83 -14.44
N LEU A 182 -8.28 6.89 -15.13
CA LEU A 182 -8.43 8.24 -14.58
C LEU A 182 -9.17 8.26 -13.22
N ASN A 183 -10.30 7.56 -13.12
CA ASN A 183 -11.07 7.51 -11.87
C ASN A 183 -10.31 6.78 -10.75
N ALA A 184 -9.62 5.68 -11.08
CA ALA A 184 -8.81 4.95 -10.11
C ALA A 184 -7.65 5.81 -9.60
N THR A 185 -6.96 6.52 -10.50
CA THR A 185 -5.85 7.41 -10.17
C THR A 185 -6.30 8.58 -9.29
N ARG A 186 -7.41 9.23 -9.61
CA ARG A 186 -7.97 10.31 -8.77
C ARG A 186 -8.32 9.84 -7.37
N LEU A 187 -8.91 8.65 -7.25
CA LEU A 187 -9.27 8.07 -5.95
C LEU A 187 -8.03 7.61 -5.16
N THR A 188 -6.99 7.12 -5.83
CA THR A 188 -5.69 6.81 -5.21
C THR A 188 -5.02 8.09 -4.69
N GLU A 189 -4.97 9.16 -5.49
CA GLU A 189 -4.42 10.46 -5.08
C GLU A 189 -5.21 11.03 -3.89
N ASN A 190 -6.55 10.98 -3.94
CA ASN A 190 -7.37 11.39 -2.80
C ASN A 190 -7.06 10.56 -1.54
N ALA A 191 -6.91 9.23 -1.66
CA ALA A 191 -6.55 8.38 -0.53
C ALA A 191 -5.17 8.73 0.05
N LEU A 192 -4.18 9.05 -0.79
CA LEU A 192 -2.87 9.55 -0.36
C LEU A 192 -3.00 10.86 0.42
N SER A 193 -3.72 11.83 -0.12
CA SER A 193 -3.95 13.12 0.54
C SER A 193 -4.68 12.97 1.89
N ILE A 194 -5.69 12.11 1.96
CA ILE A 194 -6.41 11.80 3.20
C ILE A 194 -5.47 11.21 4.24
N VAL A 195 -4.65 10.21 3.87
CA VAL A 195 -3.72 9.57 4.80
C VAL A 195 -2.63 10.54 5.26
N SER A 196 -2.04 11.33 4.35
CA SER A 196 -1.02 12.32 4.71
C SER A 196 -1.55 13.44 5.62
N SER A 197 -2.87 13.69 5.58
CA SER A 197 -3.55 14.68 6.40
C SER A 197 -4.29 14.07 7.59
N ILE A 198 -4.00 12.81 7.94
CA ILE A 198 -4.78 12.07 8.94
C ILE A 198 -4.76 12.73 10.32
N SER A 199 -3.65 13.36 10.72
CA SER A 199 -3.55 14.10 11.97
C SER A 199 -4.54 15.28 12.04
N GLN A 200 -4.68 16.03 10.94
CA GLN A 200 -5.63 17.15 10.83
C GLN A 200 -7.07 16.66 10.82
N ILE A 201 -7.34 15.56 10.11
CA ILE A 201 -8.66 14.93 10.06
C ILE A 201 -9.06 14.45 11.47
N LEU A 202 -8.19 13.72 12.17
CA LEU A 202 -8.49 13.25 13.53
C LEU A 202 -8.75 14.41 14.50
N ALA A 203 -8.01 15.51 14.37
CA ALA A 203 -8.26 16.73 15.14
C ALA A 203 -9.64 17.35 14.84
N ALA A 204 -10.07 17.38 13.57
CA ALA A 204 -11.40 17.87 13.18
C ALA A 204 -12.55 17.01 13.73
N PHE A 205 -12.28 15.74 14.06
CA PHE A 205 -13.22 14.84 14.72
C PHE A 205 -13.08 14.82 16.25
N ASN A 206 -12.32 15.76 16.84
CA ASN A 206 -12.04 15.84 18.27
C ASN A 206 -11.41 14.56 18.86
N ILE A 207 -10.64 13.81 18.05
CA ILE A 207 -9.94 12.62 18.52
C ILE A 207 -8.55 13.06 19.00
N PRO A 208 -8.24 12.89 20.30
CA PRO A 208 -6.91 13.21 20.81
C PRO A 208 -5.90 12.26 20.16
N LEU A 209 -4.91 12.85 19.48
CA LEU A 209 -3.73 12.12 19.05
C LEU A 209 -2.92 11.81 20.30
N ILE A 210 -2.64 10.53 20.54
CA ILE A 210 -1.65 10.14 21.55
C ILE A 210 -0.29 10.44 20.93
N ASN A 211 0.10 11.70 20.95
CA ASN A 211 1.49 12.03 20.73
C ASN A 211 2.28 11.44 21.91
N THR A 212 3.27 10.61 21.59
CA THR A 212 4.37 10.18 22.46
C THR A 212 5.26 11.34 22.94
N THR A 213 4.74 12.57 22.98
CA THR A 213 5.38 13.76 23.56
C THR A 213 4.67 14.31 24.79
N SER A 214 3.63 13.66 25.31
CA SER A 214 3.25 13.84 26.73
C SER A 214 4.17 13.05 27.67
N ILE A 215 5.48 13.34 27.60
CA ILE A 215 6.39 13.19 28.74
C ILE A 215 6.60 14.60 29.31
N THR A 216 5.52 15.23 29.74
CA THR A 216 5.63 16.30 30.73
C THR A 216 5.21 15.68 32.05
N ASN A 217 6.22 15.35 32.87
CA ASN A 217 6.11 14.90 34.26
C ASN A 217 5.82 13.41 34.48
N ALA A 218 6.75 12.53 34.08
CA ALA A 218 7.02 11.30 34.82
C ALA A 218 8.54 11.10 34.89
N SER A 219 9.03 11.08 36.12
CA SER A 219 10.42 10.95 36.51
C SER A 219 11.01 9.58 36.17
N SER A 220 12.35 9.57 36.05
CA SER A 220 13.27 8.43 36.16
C SER A 220 13.57 7.60 34.90
N GLN A 221 14.79 7.84 34.39
CA GLN A 221 15.73 6.90 33.78
C GLN A 221 15.24 5.97 32.65
N GLN A 222 15.26 6.50 31.42
CA GLN A 222 15.96 5.93 30.24
C GLN A 222 15.64 6.81 29.03
N ARG A 223 16.42 7.90 28.85
CA ARG A 223 16.31 8.74 27.66
C ARG A 223 16.90 7.98 26.46
N ARG A 224 16.05 7.35 25.65
CA ARG A 224 16.33 7.19 24.22
C ARG A 224 15.98 8.53 23.56
N LEU A 225 17.02 9.27 23.19
CA LEU A 225 16.89 10.56 22.53
C LEU A 225 16.16 10.37 21.19
N LEU A 226 15.09 11.15 20.99
CA LEU A 226 14.53 11.41 19.66
C LEU A 226 15.64 12.11 18.86
N GLU A 227 16.17 11.41 17.87
CA GLU A 227 17.28 11.84 17.03
C GLU A 227 16.74 12.87 16.04
N ALA A 228 17.02 14.14 16.32
CA ALA A 228 16.77 15.26 15.43
C ALA A 228 17.81 15.23 14.30
N TYR A 229 17.34 15.51 13.09
CA TYR A 229 18.15 15.70 11.89
C TYR A 229 19.23 16.77 12.14
N ASP A 230 20.48 16.36 12.28
CA ASP A 230 21.66 17.24 12.29
C ASP A 230 22.46 17.00 11.00
N GLU A 231 22.47 17.99 10.11
CA GLU A 231 23.18 17.95 8.83
C GLU A 231 24.72 17.97 8.99
N THR A 232 25.27 18.03 10.21
CA THR A 232 26.70 18.29 10.42
C THR A 232 27.51 17.19 11.12
N ALA A 233 26.93 16.02 11.44
CA ALA A 233 27.68 14.94 12.09
C ALA A 233 27.87 13.72 11.18
N GLY A 234 29.12 13.47 10.77
CA GLY A 234 29.55 12.24 10.10
C GLY A 234 29.50 11.03 11.04
N GLY A 235 28.30 10.49 11.28
CA GLY A 235 28.04 9.28 12.07
C GLY A 235 26.55 9.14 12.40
N THR A 236 26.00 7.95 12.14
CA THR A 236 24.62 7.47 12.47
C THR A 236 23.39 8.09 11.79
N ASP A 237 23.42 9.34 11.30
CA ASP A 237 22.19 10.07 10.89
C ASP A 237 21.79 9.95 9.40
N GLN A 238 22.30 8.96 8.66
CA GLN A 238 22.11 8.91 7.20
C GLN A 238 20.82 8.23 6.72
N TYR A 239 20.00 7.66 7.62
CA TYR A 239 18.82 6.88 7.24
C TYR A 239 17.51 7.56 7.67
N PRO A 240 16.47 7.58 6.80
CA PRO A 240 15.20 8.24 7.10
C PRO A 240 14.54 7.81 8.42
N THR A 241 13.81 8.74 9.04
CA THR A 241 13.09 8.51 10.30
C THR A 241 11.94 7.52 10.17
N TRP A 242 11.36 7.38 8.96
CA TRP A 242 10.30 6.41 8.67
C TRP A 242 10.78 4.95 8.67
N LEU A 243 12.10 4.69 8.51
CA LEU A 243 12.66 3.36 8.71
C LEU A 243 12.65 3.00 10.20
N SER A 244 12.50 1.72 10.54
CA SER A 244 12.60 1.32 11.94
C SER A 244 14.03 1.53 12.47
N ALA A 245 14.19 1.82 13.76
CA ALA A 245 15.52 1.95 14.37
C ALA A 245 16.35 0.64 14.26
N ALA A 246 15.67 -0.51 14.25
CA ALA A 246 16.31 -1.81 14.04
C ALA A 246 16.88 -1.93 12.62
N ASP A 247 16.14 -1.46 11.61
CA ASP A 247 16.56 -1.49 10.21
C ASP A 247 17.68 -0.49 9.92
N ARG A 248 17.58 0.74 10.43
CA ARG A 248 18.68 1.72 10.34
C ARG A 248 19.98 1.16 10.91
N LYS A 249 19.90 0.51 12.08
CA LYS A 249 21.06 -0.12 12.72
C LYS A 249 21.59 -1.31 11.93
N LEU A 250 20.72 -2.09 11.28
CA LEU A 250 21.13 -3.18 10.41
C LEU A 250 21.84 -2.65 9.16
N LEU A 251 21.27 -1.65 8.50
CA LEU A 251 21.82 -1.03 7.29
C LEU A 251 23.16 -0.33 7.57
N ALA A 252 23.26 0.40 8.69
CA ALA A 252 24.52 0.99 9.15
C ALA A 252 25.60 -0.06 9.43
N ARG A 253 25.17 -1.29 9.77
CA ARG A 253 26.06 -2.42 9.99
C ARG A 253 26.23 -3.28 8.75
N ALA A 254 25.57 -3.06 7.62
CA ALA A 254 25.61 -3.94 6.45
C ALA A 254 26.94 -3.83 5.66
N SER A 255 28.06 -3.96 6.36
CA SER A 255 29.43 -3.96 5.83
C SER A 255 30.01 -5.38 5.92
N PRO A 256 30.94 -5.77 5.02
CA PRO A 256 31.56 -7.11 5.03
C PRO A 256 32.25 -7.48 6.36
N SER A 257 32.60 -6.49 7.18
CA SER A 257 33.21 -6.65 8.51
C SER A 257 32.20 -6.79 9.65
N SER A 258 30.91 -6.82 9.36
CA SER A 258 29.86 -6.90 10.38
C SER A 258 29.49 -8.34 10.73
N ASN A 259 29.23 -8.58 12.02
CA ASN A 259 28.77 -9.86 12.54
C ASN A 259 27.28 -10.12 12.25
N ILE A 260 26.80 -9.81 11.05
CA ILE A 260 25.46 -10.24 10.61
C ILE A 260 25.59 -11.72 10.23
N ARG A 261 24.81 -12.60 10.87
CA ARG A 261 24.79 -14.03 10.52
C ARG A 261 23.79 -14.26 9.38
N PRO A 262 24.25 -14.59 8.16
CA PRO A 262 23.34 -14.86 7.06
C PRO A 262 22.65 -16.21 7.21
N ASN A 263 21.41 -16.31 6.73
CA ASN A 263 20.69 -17.57 6.56
C ASN A 263 21.16 -18.31 5.30
N ALA A 264 21.47 -17.56 4.24
CA ALA A 264 21.98 -18.08 2.98
C ALA A 264 23.23 -17.32 2.53
N VAL A 265 24.22 -18.05 2.02
CA VAL A 265 25.42 -17.46 1.40
C VAL A 265 25.47 -17.83 -0.08
N VAL A 266 25.46 -16.82 -0.93
CA VAL A 266 25.59 -16.95 -2.38
C VAL A 266 27.03 -16.64 -2.77
N ALA A 267 27.67 -17.58 -3.47
CA ALA A 267 29.00 -17.38 -4.02
C ALA A 267 29.14 -18.07 -5.37
N LYS A 268 29.44 -17.27 -6.40
CA LYS A 268 29.62 -17.77 -7.77
C LYS A 268 30.78 -18.76 -7.91
N ASP A 269 31.81 -18.63 -7.08
CA ASP A 269 32.98 -19.52 -7.03
C ASP A 269 32.71 -20.88 -6.36
N GLY A 270 31.50 -21.08 -5.81
CA GLY A 270 31.12 -22.31 -5.11
C GLY A 270 31.54 -22.37 -3.64
N SER A 271 32.11 -21.30 -3.08
CA SER A 271 32.46 -21.22 -1.65
C SER A 271 31.27 -20.98 -0.72
N GLY A 272 30.09 -20.71 -1.28
CA GLY A 272 28.83 -20.48 -0.58
C GLY A 272 27.89 -21.70 -0.67
N GLN A 273 26.72 -21.58 -0.05
CA GLN A 273 25.66 -22.60 -0.12
C GLN A 273 24.99 -22.63 -1.49
N PHE A 274 24.86 -21.47 -2.15
CA PHE A 274 24.23 -21.32 -3.45
C PHE A 274 25.17 -20.63 -4.43
N ARG A 275 25.05 -20.93 -5.74
CA ARG A 275 25.82 -20.27 -6.81
C ARG A 275 25.14 -19.02 -7.39
N THR A 276 23.83 -18.91 -7.19
CA THR A 276 22.95 -17.89 -7.81
C THR A 276 21.99 -17.36 -6.75
N ILE A 277 21.61 -16.08 -6.84
CA ILE A 277 20.67 -15.46 -5.89
C ILE A 277 19.28 -16.08 -6.04
N ALA A 278 18.87 -16.40 -7.27
CA ALA A 278 17.58 -17.07 -7.52
C ALA A 278 17.46 -18.41 -6.77
N ALA A 279 18.55 -19.18 -6.65
CA ALA A 279 18.56 -20.44 -5.91
C ALA A 279 18.48 -20.23 -4.39
N ALA A 280 19.06 -19.15 -3.87
CA ALA A 280 18.91 -18.79 -2.46
C ALA A 280 17.47 -18.36 -2.12
N LEU A 281 16.82 -17.62 -3.02
CA LEU A 281 15.39 -17.29 -2.89
C LEU A 281 14.49 -18.52 -3.03
N ALA A 282 14.80 -19.44 -3.94
CA ALA A 282 14.06 -20.69 -4.07
C ALA A 282 14.15 -21.57 -2.79
N ALA A 283 15.23 -21.41 -2.01
CA ALA A 283 15.40 -22.06 -0.71
C ALA A 283 14.74 -21.31 0.46
N TYR A 284 13.96 -20.26 0.18
CA TYR A 284 13.26 -19.50 1.20
C TYR A 284 12.28 -20.40 1.99
N PRO A 285 12.39 -20.44 3.33
CA PRO A 285 11.56 -21.33 4.14
C PRO A 285 10.13 -20.78 4.28
N LYS A 286 9.13 -21.61 3.95
CA LYS A 286 7.69 -21.23 3.92
C LYS A 286 7.14 -20.67 5.23
N ASN A 287 7.69 -21.08 6.37
CA ASN A 287 7.20 -20.68 7.71
C ASN A 287 8.25 -19.85 8.47
N LEU A 288 9.05 -19.05 7.77
CA LEU A 288 10.06 -18.23 8.42
C LEU A 288 9.41 -17.24 9.40
N GLN A 289 9.86 -17.27 10.65
CA GLN A 289 9.57 -16.24 11.63
C GLN A 289 10.78 -15.32 11.72
N GLY A 290 10.62 -14.07 11.29
CA GLY A 290 11.69 -13.08 11.29
C GLY A 290 12.20 -12.74 9.89
N ARG A 291 13.50 -12.45 9.79
CA ARG A 291 14.15 -11.91 8.59
C ARG A 291 14.98 -12.98 7.91
N TYR A 292 14.87 -13.08 6.58
CA TYR A 292 15.72 -13.95 5.77
C TYR A 292 16.92 -13.17 5.26
N VAL A 293 18.09 -13.43 5.82
CA VAL A 293 19.33 -12.73 5.47
C VAL A 293 20.11 -13.49 4.41
N ILE A 294 20.32 -12.89 3.25
CA ILE A 294 21.13 -13.44 2.15
C ILE A 294 22.41 -12.61 2.02
N TYR A 295 23.56 -13.27 2.17
CA TYR A 295 24.86 -12.67 1.90
C TYR A 295 25.32 -13.08 0.50
N VAL A 296 25.55 -12.09 -0.36
CA VAL A 296 26.01 -12.30 -1.74
C VAL A 296 27.46 -11.88 -1.84
N LYS A 297 28.35 -12.85 -2.04
CA LYS A 297 29.79 -12.61 -2.18
C LYS A 297 30.10 -11.92 -3.51
N ALA A 298 31.27 -11.29 -3.57
CA ALA A 298 31.79 -10.63 -4.75
C ALA A 298 31.70 -11.51 -6.00
N GLY A 299 31.17 -10.93 -7.08
CA GLY A 299 30.90 -11.61 -8.33
C GLY A 299 29.98 -10.77 -9.22
N ILE A 300 30.03 -11.08 -10.52
CA ILE A 300 29.08 -10.57 -11.51
C ILE A 300 28.06 -11.68 -11.76
N TYR A 301 26.82 -11.45 -11.35
CA TYR A 301 25.70 -12.38 -11.44
C TYR A 301 24.81 -11.96 -12.62
N ASP A 302 24.86 -12.71 -13.73
CA ASP A 302 23.98 -12.51 -14.88
C ASP A 302 22.72 -13.35 -14.69
N GLU A 303 21.74 -12.79 -13.98
CA GLU A 303 20.51 -13.45 -13.59
C GLU A 303 19.36 -12.45 -13.46
N TYR A 304 18.13 -12.93 -13.61
CA TYR A 304 16.91 -12.17 -13.37
C TYR A 304 16.27 -12.66 -12.08
N ILE A 305 16.20 -11.78 -11.09
CA ILE A 305 15.78 -12.11 -9.74
C ILE A 305 14.38 -11.53 -9.54
N THR A 306 13.46 -12.37 -9.08
CA THR A 306 12.14 -11.95 -8.64
C THR A 306 11.93 -12.37 -7.20
N VAL A 307 11.69 -11.40 -6.31
CA VAL A 307 11.30 -11.67 -4.92
C VAL A 307 9.79 -11.83 -4.89
N GLU A 308 9.34 -13.05 -4.61
CA GLU A 308 7.91 -13.36 -4.59
C GLU A 308 7.22 -12.76 -3.36
N LYS A 309 5.93 -12.44 -3.47
CA LYS A 309 5.15 -11.83 -2.38
C LYS A 309 5.11 -12.67 -1.08
N ASN A 310 5.25 -13.98 -1.18
CA ASN A 310 5.32 -14.90 -0.05
C ASN A 310 6.69 -14.88 0.67
N GLN A 311 7.72 -14.27 0.06
CA GLN A 311 9.07 -14.11 0.60
C GLN A 311 9.17 -12.79 1.36
N VAL A 312 8.45 -12.71 2.48
CA VAL A 312 8.39 -11.50 3.30
C VAL A 312 9.68 -11.28 4.10
N ASN A 313 10.07 -10.02 4.30
CA ASN A 313 11.21 -9.62 5.15
C ASN A 313 12.55 -10.25 4.72
N VAL A 314 12.82 -10.25 3.42
CA VAL A 314 14.14 -10.61 2.86
C VAL A 314 15.10 -9.42 2.99
N PHE A 315 16.30 -9.68 3.48
CA PHE A 315 17.39 -8.72 3.54
C PHE A 315 18.61 -9.26 2.82
N MET A 316 19.07 -8.55 1.80
CA MET A 316 20.26 -8.93 1.03
C MET A 316 21.36 -7.89 1.21
N TYR A 317 22.59 -8.37 1.35
CA TYR A 317 23.77 -7.52 1.33
C TYR A 317 24.92 -8.24 0.62
N GLY A 318 25.88 -7.46 0.10
CA GLY A 318 27.05 -8.04 -0.56
C GLY A 318 28.35 -7.35 -0.20
N ASP A 319 29.43 -7.78 -0.84
CA ASP A 319 30.81 -7.35 -0.53
C ASP A 319 31.12 -5.88 -0.88
N GLY A 320 30.16 -5.19 -1.49
CA GLY A 320 30.23 -3.78 -1.83
C GLY A 320 29.71 -3.49 -3.25
N PRO A 321 29.37 -2.22 -3.54
CA PRO A 321 28.66 -1.83 -4.75
C PRO A 321 29.45 -2.07 -6.06
N ARG A 322 30.78 -2.17 -5.99
CA ARG A 322 31.65 -2.47 -7.15
C ARG A 322 32.17 -3.90 -7.18
N LYS A 323 31.79 -4.73 -6.21
CA LYS A 323 32.26 -6.11 -6.06
C LYS A 323 31.15 -7.11 -6.32
N THR A 324 29.95 -6.81 -5.87
CA THR A 324 28.76 -7.65 -6.04
C THR A 324 27.82 -6.94 -6.99
N MET A 325 27.72 -7.44 -8.21
CA MET A 325 26.92 -6.81 -9.27
C MET A 325 25.95 -7.84 -9.85
N VAL A 326 24.67 -7.48 -9.86
CA VAL A 326 23.65 -8.20 -10.64
C VAL A 326 23.51 -7.49 -11.99
N THR A 327 23.54 -8.25 -13.07
CA THR A 327 23.44 -7.74 -14.44
C THR A 327 22.38 -8.51 -15.21
N GLY A 328 21.90 -7.90 -16.29
CA GLY A 328 20.96 -8.49 -17.23
C GLY A 328 21.02 -7.79 -18.58
N ARG A 329 20.50 -8.45 -19.62
CA ARG A 329 20.54 -8.01 -21.03
C ARG A 329 19.17 -7.83 -21.69
N LYS A 330 18.08 -7.81 -20.89
CA LYS A 330 16.71 -7.65 -21.42
C LYS A 330 16.49 -6.17 -21.66
N SER A 331 15.84 -5.83 -22.77
CA SER A 331 15.56 -4.44 -23.11
C SER A 331 14.29 -4.34 -23.95
N ASN A 332 13.69 -3.15 -23.96
CA ASN A 332 12.54 -2.87 -24.82
C ASN A 332 12.88 -2.94 -26.31
N ALA A 333 14.05 -2.41 -26.69
CA ALA A 333 14.59 -2.58 -28.04
C ALA A 333 14.80 -4.06 -28.43
N GLY A 334 15.02 -4.94 -27.44
CA GLY A 334 15.12 -6.38 -27.62
C GLY A 334 13.77 -7.12 -27.66
N GLY A 335 12.65 -6.39 -27.72
CA GLY A 335 11.31 -6.97 -27.79
C GLY A 335 10.75 -7.47 -26.46
N VAL A 336 11.23 -6.95 -25.33
CA VAL A 336 10.69 -7.25 -23.98
C VAL A 336 9.99 -6.02 -23.43
N SER A 337 8.82 -6.15 -22.83
CA SER A 337 8.16 -5.01 -22.21
C SER A 337 9.03 -4.37 -21.12
N THR A 338 8.97 -3.03 -21.00
CA THR A 338 9.85 -2.26 -20.09
C THR A 338 9.80 -2.78 -18.66
N PHE A 339 8.59 -3.10 -18.16
CA PHE A 339 8.37 -3.67 -16.83
C PHE A 339 9.15 -4.98 -16.58
N LYS A 340 9.30 -5.83 -17.61
CA LYS A 340 10.00 -7.13 -17.50
C LYS A 340 11.51 -7.06 -17.82
N THR A 341 12.07 -5.85 -17.99
CA THR A 341 13.50 -5.68 -18.29
C THR A 341 14.40 -5.67 -17.04
N ALA A 342 13.85 -5.35 -15.87
CA ALA A 342 14.61 -5.26 -14.63
C ALA A 342 15.30 -6.60 -14.31
N SER A 343 16.59 -6.53 -13.93
CA SER A 343 17.35 -7.69 -13.46
C SER A 343 17.00 -8.08 -12.02
N PHE A 344 16.33 -7.18 -11.28
CA PHE A 344 15.88 -7.40 -9.92
C PHE A 344 14.50 -6.76 -9.77
N SER A 345 13.49 -7.57 -9.42
CA SER A 345 12.09 -7.18 -9.26
C SER A 345 11.52 -7.73 -7.97
#